data_AF-A0A8H7A9M9-F1
#
_entry.id   AF-A0A8H7A9M9-F1
#
_cell.length_a   1.000
_cell.length_b   1.000
_cell.length_c   1.000
_cell.angle_alpha   90.00
_cell.angle_beta   90.00
_cell.angle_gamma   90.00
#
_symmetry.space_group_name_H-M   'P 1'
#
loop_
_entity.id
_entity.type
_entity.pdbx_description
1 polymer ?
#
loop_
_entity_poly.entity_id
_entity_poly.type
_entity_poly.pdbx_seq_one_letter_code
_entity_poly.pdbx_strand_id
1 'polypeptide(L)'
;MSSHDRPSPPPTIATPPPTILHDNESPTTSNPNTPTMTSASGKKLQKPLYLIVATAVEPHMGIGYQGGLPWAGAQLKSDMGFFRRVTTRGGAPRTREEHRAGKENESICWRRRNSVIMGRKTWESIPSKFRPLKGRVNVVVTRNPLGLRKEIHNEQGQQEEEEGEVIIVSSLREGLSVLSELRQRDGAEPADNGEDECKDFVIGGSDIYRAALEDFPTSSSSSQGGVQIDDSILGERGRILRILQTQVRRTDGKAFDCDTFFPVDLQGGSGQMAQRWREVDQAETERWVGEGLPQKDAEWVEDGEGQCEIRVVGWEKTG
;
A
#
# COMPACT_ATOMS: atom_id res chain seq x y z
N MET A 1 -59.77 -60.00 -2.88
CA MET A 1 -59.63 -59.77 -4.33
C MET A 1 -58.62 -58.64 -4.49
N SER A 2 -57.33 -59.00 -4.57
CA SER A 2 -56.22 -58.06 -4.66
C SER A 2 -55.87 -57.83 -6.12
N SER A 3 -56.01 -56.60 -6.59
CA SER A 3 -55.51 -56.11 -7.87
C SER A 3 -54.07 -55.65 -7.70
N HIS A 4 -53.15 -56.36 -8.36
CA HIS A 4 -51.76 -55.98 -8.54
C HIS A 4 -51.64 -54.77 -9.46
N ASP A 5 -50.91 -53.75 -9.04
CA ASP A 5 -50.45 -52.66 -9.89
C ASP A 5 -48.95 -52.84 -10.18
N ARG A 6 -48.58 -52.75 -11.47
CA ARG A 6 -47.24 -53.06 -12.00
C ARG A 6 -46.29 -51.86 -11.83
N PRO A 7 -44.99 -52.09 -11.58
CA PRO A 7 -43.99 -51.03 -11.58
C PRO A 7 -43.56 -50.62 -13.01
N SER A 8 -43.40 -49.32 -13.21
CA SER A 8 -42.95 -48.65 -14.45
C SER A 8 -41.49 -48.98 -14.81
N PRO A 9 -41.11 -49.00 -16.11
CA PRO A 9 -39.75 -49.29 -16.55
C PRO A 9 -38.78 -48.10 -16.39
N PRO A 10 -37.47 -48.35 -16.23
CA PRO A 10 -36.45 -47.31 -16.05
C PRO A 10 -36.06 -46.60 -17.36
N PRO A 11 -35.48 -45.39 -17.28
CA PRO A 11 -35.15 -44.57 -18.46
C PRO A 11 -33.94 -45.10 -19.24
N THR A 12 -34.06 -45.03 -20.57
CA THR A 12 -33.06 -45.43 -21.57
C THR A 12 -31.90 -44.42 -21.64
N ILE A 13 -30.67 -44.89 -21.40
CA ILE A 13 -29.42 -44.14 -21.63
C ILE A 13 -29.09 -44.22 -23.12
N ALA A 14 -28.96 -43.06 -23.78
CA ALA A 14 -28.54 -42.96 -25.18
C ALA A 14 -27.01 -43.03 -25.29
N THR A 15 -26.50 -44.02 -26.05
CA THR A 15 -25.11 -44.15 -26.47
C THR A 15 -24.81 -43.27 -27.69
N PRO A 16 -23.66 -42.56 -27.76
CA PRO A 16 -23.21 -41.92 -28.98
C PRO A 16 -22.56 -42.92 -29.97
N PRO A 17 -22.66 -42.69 -31.29
CA PRO A 17 -22.12 -43.57 -32.32
C PRO A 17 -20.57 -43.52 -32.41
N PRO A 18 -19.92 -44.57 -32.94
CA PRO A 18 -18.46 -44.65 -33.04
C PRO A 18 -17.93 -44.01 -34.33
N THR A 19 -16.59 -44.10 -34.51
CA THR A 19 -15.80 -43.98 -35.76
C THR A 19 -15.26 -42.54 -36.03
N ILE A 20 -14.00 -42.26 -36.44
CA ILE A 20 -12.93 -43.02 -37.12
C ILE A 20 -11.56 -42.45 -36.65
N LEU A 21 -10.58 -43.33 -36.37
CA LEU A 21 -9.15 -43.00 -36.33
C LEU A 21 -8.57 -42.95 -37.74
N HIS A 22 -7.88 -41.87 -38.09
CA HIS A 22 -6.91 -41.87 -39.21
C HIS A 22 -5.62 -41.17 -38.76
N ASP A 23 -4.54 -41.95 -38.79
CA ASP A 23 -3.16 -41.52 -38.61
C ASP A 23 -2.56 -40.94 -39.90
N ASN A 24 -1.55 -40.08 -39.69
CA ASN A 24 -0.40 -39.76 -40.55
C ASN A 24 -0.60 -38.96 -41.86
N GLU A 25 -0.06 -37.74 -41.91
CA GLU A 25 1.21 -37.44 -42.61
C GLU A 25 1.60 -35.96 -42.48
N SER A 26 2.87 -35.70 -42.19
CA SER A 26 3.50 -34.37 -42.32
C SER A 26 3.55 -33.93 -43.79
N PRO A 27 3.50 -32.61 -44.06
CA PRO A 27 4.62 -32.05 -44.80
C PRO A 27 5.08 -30.69 -44.27
N THR A 28 6.39 -30.59 -44.13
CA THR A 28 7.18 -29.36 -44.07
C THR A 28 6.97 -28.49 -45.31
N THR A 29 6.49 -27.26 -45.13
CA THR A 29 6.84 -26.11 -46.00
C THR A 29 6.80 -24.84 -45.16
N SER A 30 7.97 -24.27 -44.89
CA SER A 30 8.14 -22.96 -44.24
C SER A 30 7.72 -21.83 -45.18
N ASN A 31 6.72 -21.05 -44.79
CA ASN A 31 6.35 -19.81 -45.47
C ASN A 31 6.87 -18.62 -44.64
N PRO A 32 7.89 -17.87 -45.10
CA PRO A 32 8.47 -16.78 -44.34
C PRO A 32 7.80 -15.48 -44.77
N ASN A 33 6.64 -15.15 -44.20
CA ASN A 33 6.08 -13.79 -44.20
C ASN A 33 4.81 -13.75 -43.35
N THR A 34 4.99 -13.82 -42.03
CA THR A 34 4.00 -13.29 -41.08
C THR A 34 4.74 -12.29 -40.21
N PRO A 35 4.35 -11.01 -40.17
CA PRO A 35 4.94 -10.08 -39.22
C PRO A 35 4.54 -10.56 -37.82
N THR A 36 5.47 -11.20 -37.13
CA THR A 36 5.39 -11.42 -35.69
C THR A 36 5.26 -10.03 -35.07
N MET A 37 4.05 -9.68 -34.64
CA MET A 37 3.82 -8.55 -33.75
C MET A 37 4.47 -8.93 -32.42
N THR A 38 5.79 -8.72 -32.32
CA THR A 38 6.49 -8.65 -31.06
C THR A 38 5.89 -7.46 -30.34
N SER A 39 4.92 -7.73 -29.45
CA SER A 39 4.44 -6.74 -28.48
C SER A 39 5.65 -6.35 -27.65
N ALA A 40 6.29 -5.23 -28.01
CA ALA A 40 7.23 -4.55 -27.14
C ALA A 40 6.45 -4.17 -25.88
N SER A 41 6.57 -4.99 -24.84
CA SER A 41 6.05 -4.69 -23.51
C SER A 41 6.82 -3.50 -22.99
N GLY A 42 6.34 -2.29 -23.31
CA GLY A 42 6.84 -1.06 -22.71
C GLY A 42 6.73 -1.22 -21.20
N LYS A 43 7.85 -1.09 -20.48
CA LYS A 43 7.87 -1.19 -19.02
C LYS A 43 6.98 -0.07 -18.44
N LYS A 44 5.71 -0.36 -18.14
CA LYS A 44 4.81 0.57 -17.46
C LYS A 44 5.35 0.79 -16.06
N LEU A 45 5.77 2.01 -15.75
CA LEU A 45 6.22 2.38 -14.41
C LEU A 45 5.12 2.05 -13.42
N GLN A 46 5.47 1.37 -12.33
CA GLN A 46 4.49 1.10 -11.28
C GLN A 46 4.17 2.38 -10.51
N LYS A 47 2.93 2.47 -10.04
CA LYS A 47 2.44 3.61 -9.26
C LYS A 47 3.34 3.93 -8.05
N PRO A 48 3.41 5.19 -7.60
CA PRO A 48 4.25 5.57 -6.48
C PRO A 48 3.87 4.82 -5.19
N LEU A 49 4.89 4.46 -4.40
CA LEU A 49 4.72 4.01 -3.02
C LEU A 49 4.93 5.20 -2.08
N TYR A 50 3.99 5.40 -1.16
CA TYR A 50 4.06 6.49 -0.19
C TYR A 50 4.48 5.97 1.17
N LEU A 51 5.48 6.58 1.79
CA LEU A 51 5.74 6.46 3.23
C LEU A 51 5.12 7.68 3.88
N ILE A 52 4.31 7.49 4.93
CA ILE A 52 3.77 8.60 5.71
C ILE A 52 4.24 8.45 7.15
N VAL A 53 4.97 9.45 7.64
CA VAL A 53 5.70 9.37 8.91
C VAL A 53 5.70 10.72 9.61
N ALA A 54 5.52 10.72 10.93
CA ALA A 54 5.80 11.86 11.77
C ALA A 54 7.16 11.65 12.45
N THR A 55 8.03 12.65 12.44
CA THR A 55 9.40 12.61 12.97
C THR A 55 9.67 13.80 13.87
N ALA A 56 10.35 13.58 14.99
CA ALA A 56 10.91 14.64 15.81
C ALA A 56 12.00 15.40 15.05
N VAL A 57 12.03 16.72 15.23
CA VAL A 57 13.18 17.57 14.86
C VAL A 57 14.35 17.32 15.81
N GLU A 58 14.07 17.15 17.10
CA GLU A 58 15.05 16.84 18.13
C GLU A 58 14.51 15.74 19.07
N PRO A 59 15.16 14.57 19.17
CA PRO A 59 16.31 14.14 18.37
C PRO A 59 15.91 13.91 16.91
N HIS A 60 16.84 14.23 16.01
CA HIS A 60 16.61 14.17 14.56
C HIS A 60 16.08 12.79 14.13
N MET A 61 14.99 12.79 13.37
CA MET A 61 14.34 11.59 12.83
C MET A 61 13.78 10.60 13.86
N GLY A 62 13.58 11.02 15.12
CA GLY A 62 12.91 10.19 16.14
C GLY A 62 11.44 9.95 15.81
N ILE A 63 10.96 8.71 15.88
CA ILE A 63 9.58 8.33 15.51
C ILE A 63 8.83 7.55 16.58
N GLY A 64 9.52 7.04 17.61
CA GLY A 64 8.92 6.18 18.61
C GLY A 64 9.66 6.17 19.93
N TYR A 65 8.91 5.92 21.00
CA TYR A 65 9.40 5.75 22.36
C TYR A 65 8.56 4.72 23.10
N GLN A 66 9.20 3.68 23.64
CA GLN A 66 8.57 2.62 24.42
C GLN A 66 7.34 1.99 23.75
N GLY A 67 7.39 1.84 22.42
CA GLY A 67 6.30 1.27 21.62
C GLY A 67 5.16 2.24 21.27
N GLY A 68 5.21 3.48 21.73
CA GLY A 68 4.28 4.56 21.39
C GLY A 68 4.93 5.70 20.59
N LEU A 69 4.14 6.76 20.36
CA LEU A 69 4.63 8.00 19.75
C LEU A 69 5.34 8.87 20.81
N PRO A 70 6.46 9.56 20.48
CA PRO A 70 7.21 10.38 21.45
C PRO A 70 6.39 11.54 22.05
N TRP A 71 5.39 12.02 21.31
CA TRP A 71 4.51 13.15 21.68
C TRP A 71 3.10 12.70 22.12
N ALA A 72 2.94 11.47 22.62
CA ALA A 72 1.63 10.97 23.04
C ALA A 72 0.92 11.88 24.07
N GLY A 73 1.68 12.56 24.93
CA GLY A 73 1.14 13.52 25.91
C GLY A 73 0.59 14.82 25.30
N ALA A 74 1.08 15.25 24.14
CA ALA A 74 0.67 16.50 23.52
C ALA A 74 -0.61 16.37 22.69
N GLN A 75 -0.98 15.15 22.23
CA GLN A 75 -2.13 14.93 21.34
C GLN A 75 -2.12 15.82 20.09
N LEU A 76 -1.25 15.50 19.12
CA LEU A 76 -1.19 16.22 17.84
C LEU A 76 -2.43 15.95 16.97
N LYS A 77 -3.51 16.71 17.21
CA LYS A 77 -4.83 16.53 16.59
C LYS A 77 -4.80 16.91 15.11
N SER A 78 -4.01 17.92 14.75
CA SER A 78 -3.85 18.36 13.37
C SER A 78 -3.13 17.29 12.54
N ASP A 79 -2.02 16.76 13.06
CA ASP A 79 -1.29 15.64 12.43
C ASP A 79 -2.16 14.38 12.30
N MET A 80 -2.85 13.96 13.37
CA MET A 80 -3.75 12.80 13.30
C MET A 80 -4.94 13.01 12.37
N GLY A 81 -5.48 14.22 12.31
CA GLY A 81 -6.51 14.59 11.35
C GLY A 81 -6.01 14.46 9.92
N PHE A 82 -4.80 14.98 9.64
CA PHE A 82 -4.14 14.89 8.34
C PHE A 82 -3.88 13.44 7.94
N PHE A 83 -3.19 12.66 8.78
CA PHE A 83 -2.93 11.24 8.56
C PHE A 83 -4.22 10.47 8.21
N ARG A 84 -5.29 10.67 8.99
CA ARG A 84 -6.57 10.01 8.75
C ARG A 84 -7.14 10.38 7.38
N ARG A 85 -7.21 11.67 7.04
CA ARG A 85 -7.83 12.11 5.78
C ARG A 85 -7.03 11.63 4.57
N VAL A 86 -5.72 11.88 4.56
CA VAL A 86 -4.83 11.51 3.44
C VAL A 86 -4.85 10.00 3.19
N THR A 87 -4.74 9.20 4.26
CA THR A 87 -4.75 7.74 4.09
C THR A 87 -6.12 7.17 3.77
N THR A 88 -7.23 7.91 3.98
CA THR A 88 -8.59 7.41 3.69
C THR A 88 -9.10 7.85 2.31
N ARG A 89 -8.60 8.96 1.73
CA ARG A 89 -9.18 9.69 0.58
C ARG A 89 -9.25 8.95 -0.78
N GLY A 90 -9.01 7.64 -0.85
CA GLY A 90 -9.09 6.85 -2.10
C GLY A 90 -10.42 6.11 -2.25
N GLY A 91 -11.03 6.17 -3.44
CA GLY A 91 -12.06 5.22 -3.88
C GLY A 91 -13.51 5.49 -3.44
N ALA A 92 -13.87 6.72 -3.09
CA ALA A 92 -15.28 7.04 -2.81
C ALA A 92 -16.12 7.01 -4.10
N PRO A 93 -17.38 6.53 -4.06
CA PRO A 93 -18.30 6.59 -5.20
C PRO A 93 -18.47 8.04 -5.65
N ARG A 94 -18.24 8.32 -6.93
CA ARG A 94 -18.23 9.67 -7.50
C ARG A 94 -19.60 10.12 -7.98
N THR A 95 -20.48 9.18 -8.27
CA THR A 95 -21.85 9.50 -8.69
C THR A 95 -22.90 9.03 -7.70
N ARG A 96 -24.06 9.71 -7.70
CA ARG A 96 -25.24 9.31 -6.93
C ARG A 96 -25.75 7.91 -7.33
N GLU A 97 -25.43 7.48 -8.55
CA GLU A 97 -25.70 6.14 -9.09
C GLU A 97 -24.71 5.10 -8.55
N GLU A 98 -23.41 5.38 -8.53
CA GLU A 98 -22.39 4.51 -7.89
C GLU A 98 -22.61 4.40 -6.38
N HIS A 99 -23.07 5.46 -5.73
CA HIS A 99 -23.42 5.45 -4.31
C HIS A 99 -24.69 4.64 -4.02
N ARG A 100 -25.57 4.44 -5.02
CA ARG A 100 -26.73 3.52 -4.94
C ARG A 100 -26.34 2.08 -5.25
N ALA A 101 -25.54 1.85 -6.29
CA ALA A 101 -25.04 0.53 -6.67
C ALA A 101 -24.01 -0.03 -5.67
N GLY A 102 -23.24 0.83 -5.00
CA GLY A 102 -22.24 0.46 -4.00
C GLY A 102 -22.82 -0.06 -2.67
N LYS A 103 -24.12 0.17 -2.41
CA LYS A 103 -24.83 -0.46 -1.29
C LYS A 103 -25.16 -1.94 -1.55
N GLU A 104 -25.26 -2.33 -2.81
CA GLU A 104 -25.50 -3.73 -3.21
C GLU A 104 -24.21 -4.46 -3.56
N ASN A 105 -23.10 -3.74 -3.74
CA ASN A 105 -21.81 -4.28 -4.17
C ASN A 105 -20.62 -3.70 -3.37
N GLU A 106 -20.79 -3.65 -2.04
CA GLU A 106 -19.83 -3.09 -1.08
C GLU A 106 -18.44 -3.76 -1.16
N SER A 107 -18.39 -5.01 -1.63
CA SER A 107 -17.16 -5.76 -1.91
C SER A 107 -16.27 -5.12 -3.00
N ILE A 108 -16.84 -4.37 -3.95
CA ILE A 108 -16.07 -3.71 -5.03
C ILE A 108 -15.56 -2.34 -4.60
N CYS A 109 -16.23 -1.66 -3.67
CA CYS A 109 -15.85 -0.29 -3.25
C CYS A 109 -14.62 -0.29 -2.34
N TRP A 110 -14.41 -1.35 -1.54
CA TRP A 110 -13.27 -1.39 -0.63
C TRP A 110 -11.93 -1.63 -1.34
N ARG A 111 -11.92 -2.36 -2.46
CA ARG A 111 -10.69 -2.65 -3.23
C ARG A 111 -10.15 -1.43 -3.98
N ARG A 112 -10.98 -0.39 -4.12
CA ARG A 112 -10.59 0.95 -4.59
C ARG A 112 -10.11 1.87 -3.47
N ARG A 113 -10.17 1.45 -2.20
CA ARG A 113 -9.65 2.24 -1.08
C ARG A 113 -8.12 2.24 -1.08
N ASN A 114 -7.57 3.28 -0.47
CA ASN A 114 -6.16 3.30 -0.12
C ASN A 114 -5.82 2.15 0.83
N SER A 115 -4.58 1.67 0.76
CA SER A 115 -4.06 0.67 1.70
C SER A 115 -3.07 1.29 2.67
N VAL A 116 -3.10 0.83 3.91
CA VAL A 116 -2.11 1.14 4.95
C VAL A 116 -1.35 -0.13 5.30
N ILE A 117 -0.05 -0.11 5.07
CA ILE A 117 0.86 -1.24 5.26
C ILE A 117 1.72 -0.95 6.47
N MET A 118 1.70 -1.87 7.45
CA MET A 118 2.38 -1.67 8.72
C MET A 118 2.99 -2.97 9.27
N GLY A 119 3.93 -2.83 10.18
CA GLY A 119 4.52 -3.96 10.90
C GLY A 119 3.67 -4.36 12.11
N ARG A 120 3.82 -5.60 12.58
CA ARG A 120 3.10 -6.12 13.76
C ARG A 120 3.16 -5.18 14.98
N LYS A 121 4.33 -4.65 15.34
CA LYS A 121 4.47 -3.75 16.50
C LYS A 121 3.66 -2.46 16.36
N THR A 122 3.57 -1.92 15.15
CA THR A 122 2.76 -0.72 14.86
C THR A 122 1.26 -1.06 14.89
N TRP A 123 0.87 -2.23 14.38
CA TRP A 123 -0.49 -2.73 14.55
C TRP A 123 -0.89 -2.87 16.03
N GLU A 124 0.04 -3.36 16.85
CA GLU A 124 -0.15 -3.56 18.28
C GLU A 124 -0.20 -2.25 19.07
N SER A 125 0.51 -1.20 18.63
CA SER A 125 0.50 0.10 19.28
C SER A 125 -0.77 0.93 19.00
N ILE A 126 -1.53 0.59 17.96
CA ILE A 126 -2.84 1.21 17.69
C ILE A 126 -3.85 0.65 18.70
N PRO A 127 -4.57 1.51 19.46
CA PRO A 127 -5.58 1.05 20.41
C PRO A 127 -6.63 0.16 19.72
N SER A 128 -7.05 -0.93 20.38
CA SER A 128 -7.94 -1.95 19.81
C SER A 128 -9.20 -1.37 19.16
N LYS A 129 -9.83 -0.35 19.78
CA LYS A 129 -11.02 0.34 19.24
C LYS A 129 -10.81 1.12 17.93
N PHE A 130 -9.55 1.36 17.56
CA PHE A 130 -9.17 2.08 16.35
C PHE A 130 -8.50 1.18 15.30
N ARG A 131 -8.31 -0.11 15.59
CA ARG A 131 -7.85 -1.11 14.62
C ARG A 131 -8.98 -2.10 14.29
N PRO A 132 -9.13 -2.51 13.03
CA PRO A 132 -8.43 -1.99 11.85
C PRO A 132 -8.75 -0.52 11.57
N LEU A 133 -7.84 0.15 10.87
CA LEU A 133 -8.01 1.54 10.47
C LEU A 133 -9.15 1.63 9.45
N LYS A 134 -10.31 2.12 9.90
CA LYS A 134 -11.56 2.21 9.11
C LYS A 134 -11.35 2.95 7.78
N GLY A 135 -12.09 2.54 6.76
CA GLY A 135 -12.07 3.14 5.42
C GLY A 135 -10.81 2.85 4.61
N ARG A 136 -9.96 1.90 5.04
CA ARG A 136 -8.68 1.55 4.41
C ARG A 136 -8.49 0.03 4.37
N VAL A 137 -7.71 -0.44 3.40
CA VAL A 137 -7.21 -1.83 3.40
C VAL A 137 -6.03 -1.90 4.36
N ASN A 138 -6.14 -2.69 5.42
CA ASN A 138 -5.09 -2.81 6.43
C ASN A 138 -4.20 -3.99 6.09
N VAL A 139 -2.91 -3.76 5.85
CA VAL A 139 -1.93 -4.82 5.58
C VAL A 139 -0.96 -4.91 6.75
N VAL A 140 -0.91 -6.04 7.43
CA VAL A 140 0.00 -6.27 8.56
C VAL A 140 1.08 -7.27 8.19
N VAL A 141 2.32 -6.80 8.23
CA VAL A 141 3.52 -7.60 7.98
C VAL A 141 3.99 -8.24 9.28
N THR A 142 4.08 -9.57 9.30
CA THR A 142 4.50 -10.34 10.47
C THR A 142 5.21 -11.63 10.07
N ARG A 143 6.19 -12.05 10.87
CA ARG A 143 6.84 -13.37 10.72
C ARG A 143 5.97 -14.54 11.21
N ASN A 144 4.85 -14.25 11.88
CA ASN A 144 3.89 -15.25 12.34
C ASN A 144 2.45 -14.94 11.87
N PRO A 145 2.13 -15.10 10.57
CA PRO A 145 0.81 -14.77 10.03
C PRO A 145 -0.33 -15.55 10.69
N LEU A 146 -0.13 -16.85 10.94
CA LEU A 146 -1.15 -17.72 11.53
C LEU A 146 -1.46 -17.34 12.97
N GLY A 147 -0.44 -16.96 13.76
CA GLY A 147 -0.65 -16.47 15.12
C GLY A 147 -1.47 -15.20 15.15
N LEU A 148 -1.08 -14.19 14.37
CA LEU A 148 -1.80 -12.92 14.33
C LEU A 148 -3.25 -13.09 13.81
N ARG A 149 -3.49 -13.95 12.82
CA ARG A 149 -4.85 -14.27 12.34
C ARG A 149 -5.74 -14.77 13.47
N LYS A 150 -5.23 -15.66 14.33
CA LYS A 150 -5.96 -16.17 15.49
C LYS A 150 -6.20 -15.09 16.54
N GLU A 151 -5.19 -14.25 16.82
CA GLU A 151 -5.31 -13.13 17.76
C GLU A 151 -6.42 -12.16 17.32
N ILE A 152 -6.42 -11.73 16.06
CA ILE A 152 -7.47 -10.83 15.52
C ILE A 152 -8.85 -11.49 15.57
N HIS A 153 -8.96 -12.76 15.17
CA HIS A 153 -10.23 -13.48 15.23
C HIS A 153 -10.79 -13.57 16.65
N ASN A 154 -9.93 -13.76 17.65
CA ASN A 154 -10.33 -13.81 19.06
C ASN A 154 -10.70 -12.43 19.62
N GLU A 155 -10.00 -11.37 19.20
CA GLU A 155 -10.29 -9.99 19.60
C GLU A 155 -11.63 -9.47 19.03
N GLN A 156 -12.03 -9.95 17.86
CA GLN A 156 -13.22 -9.50 17.13
C GLN A 156 -14.51 -10.29 17.46
N GLY A 157 -14.57 -11.00 18.60
CA GLY A 157 -15.73 -11.81 19.00
C GLY A 157 -17.09 -11.14 18.73
N GLN A 158 -17.93 -11.77 17.89
CA GLN A 158 -19.31 -11.40 17.53
C GLN A 158 -19.57 -9.94 17.12
N GLN A 159 -18.55 -9.13 16.82
CA GLN A 159 -18.76 -7.82 16.21
C GLN A 159 -18.95 -7.98 14.70
N GLU A 160 -20.08 -7.49 14.19
CA GLU A 160 -20.47 -7.58 12.77
C GLU A 160 -19.36 -7.09 11.83
N GLU A 161 -19.20 -7.81 10.71
CA GLU A 161 -18.07 -7.84 9.78
C GLU A 161 -17.83 -6.54 8.95
N GLU A 162 -18.27 -5.37 9.39
CA GLU A 162 -18.40 -4.23 8.47
C GLU A 162 -17.25 -3.20 8.43
N GLU A 163 -16.23 -3.25 9.29
CA GLU A 163 -15.24 -2.16 9.27
C GLU A 163 -13.79 -2.64 9.21
N GLY A 164 -13.27 -2.75 7.98
CA GLY A 164 -11.84 -2.79 7.64
C GLY A 164 -11.26 -4.19 7.39
N GLU A 165 -10.93 -4.49 6.13
CA GLU A 165 -10.25 -5.75 5.79
C GLU A 165 -8.80 -5.75 6.26
N VAL A 166 -8.41 -6.84 6.94
CA VAL A 166 -7.04 -7.07 7.40
C VAL A 166 -6.39 -8.18 6.57
N ILE A 167 -5.40 -7.79 5.78
CA ILE A 167 -4.53 -8.71 5.03
C ILE A 167 -3.27 -8.94 5.86
N ILE A 168 -2.98 -10.19 6.20
CA ILE A 168 -1.79 -10.56 6.95
C ILE A 168 -0.80 -11.26 6.02
N VAL A 169 0.41 -10.71 5.94
CA VAL A 169 1.48 -11.14 5.03
C VAL A 169 2.81 -11.31 5.77
N SER A 170 3.77 -11.98 5.15
CA SER A 170 5.10 -12.24 5.71
C SER A 170 6.14 -11.18 5.33
N SER A 171 5.89 -10.39 4.28
CA SER A 171 6.81 -9.33 3.83
C SER A 171 6.06 -8.16 3.20
N LEU A 172 6.73 -7.00 3.12
CA LEU A 172 6.21 -5.82 2.40
C LEU A 172 5.96 -6.13 0.92
N ARG A 173 6.89 -6.84 0.27
CA ARG A 173 6.79 -7.23 -1.15
C ARG A 173 5.58 -8.11 -1.41
N GLU A 174 5.33 -9.11 -0.57
CA GLU A 174 4.13 -9.95 -0.64
C GLU A 174 2.86 -9.11 -0.50
N GLY A 175 2.80 -8.22 0.50
CA GLY A 175 1.67 -7.32 0.69
C GLY A 175 1.33 -6.49 -0.54
N LEU A 176 2.35 -5.93 -1.19
CA LEU A 176 2.20 -5.14 -2.42
C LEU A 176 1.78 -6.02 -3.63
N SER A 177 2.23 -7.28 -3.70
CA SER A 177 1.78 -8.23 -4.74
C SER A 177 0.30 -8.56 -4.57
N VAL A 178 -0.11 -8.92 -3.36
CA VAL A 178 -1.52 -9.24 -3.03
C VAL A 178 -2.43 -8.05 -3.36
N LEU A 179 -2.03 -6.83 -2.97
CA LEU A 179 -2.79 -5.62 -3.31
C LEU A 179 -2.91 -5.40 -4.81
N SER A 180 -1.84 -5.65 -5.57
CA SER A 180 -1.85 -5.53 -7.04
C SER A 180 -2.80 -6.56 -7.68
N GLU A 181 -2.73 -7.81 -7.26
CA GLU A 181 -3.56 -8.90 -7.76
C GLU A 181 -5.05 -8.67 -7.46
N LEU A 182 -5.36 -8.24 -6.23
CA LEU A 182 -6.73 -7.92 -5.82
C LEU A 182 -7.35 -6.81 -6.68
N ARG A 183 -6.55 -5.81 -7.08
CA ARG A 183 -7.02 -4.68 -7.90
C ARG A 183 -7.18 -5.06 -9.37
N GLN A 184 -6.34 -5.95 -9.91
CA GLN A 184 -6.42 -6.40 -11.30
C GLN A 184 -7.65 -7.28 -11.57
N ARG A 185 -8.07 -8.10 -10.59
CA ARG A 185 -9.21 -9.01 -10.74
C ARG A 185 -10.54 -8.30 -10.98
N ASP A 186 -10.68 -7.05 -10.54
CA ASP A 186 -11.95 -6.31 -10.58
C ASP A 186 -12.06 -5.30 -11.74
N GLY A 187 -11.15 -5.37 -12.74
CA GLY A 187 -11.24 -4.55 -13.95
C GLY A 187 -11.20 -3.03 -13.69
N ALA A 188 -10.58 -2.63 -12.56
CA ALA A 188 -10.34 -1.22 -12.26
C ALA A 188 -9.23 -0.70 -13.18
N GLU A 189 -9.58 -0.39 -14.42
CA GLU A 189 -8.71 0.41 -15.28
C GLU A 189 -8.46 1.74 -14.56
N PRO A 190 -7.19 2.15 -14.38
CA PRO A 190 -6.89 3.46 -13.84
C PRO A 190 -7.52 4.50 -14.77
N ALA A 191 -8.33 5.41 -14.21
CA ALA A 191 -8.82 6.53 -14.98
C ALA A 191 -7.60 7.27 -15.59
N ASP A 192 -7.67 7.55 -16.90
CA ASP A 192 -6.58 8.10 -17.73
C ASP A 192 -6.04 9.46 -17.23
N ASN A 193 -6.69 10.05 -16.22
CA ASN A 193 -6.33 11.32 -15.60
C ASN A 193 -5.52 11.18 -14.29
N GLY A 194 -5.21 9.98 -13.78
CA GLY A 194 -4.29 9.77 -12.64
C GLY A 194 -4.75 10.29 -11.26
N GLU A 195 -5.85 11.05 -11.20
CA GLU A 195 -6.36 11.70 -9.98
C GLU A 195 -7.22 10.77 -9.10
N ASP A 196 -7.56 9.57 -9.59
CA ASP A 196 -8.46 8.62 -8.90
C ASP A 196 -7.78 7.32 -8.46
N GLU A 197 -6.45 7.31 -8.45
CA GLU A 197 -5.70 6.11 -8.14
C GLU A 197 -5.66 5.86 -6.63
N CYS A 198 -6.08 4.66 -6.22
CA CYS A 198 -5.88 4.17 -4.86
C CYS A 198 -4.38 4.14 -4.52
N LYS A 199 -4.00 4.74 -3.40
CA LYS A 199 -2.60 4.87 -2.96
C LYS A 199 -2.23 3.80 -1.95
N ASP A 200 -0.96 3.39 -1.99
CA ASP A 200 -0.38 2.45 -1.03
C ASP A 200 0.52 3.24 -0.07
N PHE A 201 0.12 3.27 1.20
CA PHE A 201 0.84 3.97 2.27
C PHE A 201 1.54 2.96 3.18
N VAL A 202 2.86 3.03 3.25
CA VAL A 202 3.63 2.42 4.34
C VAL A 202 3.57 3.37 5.53
N ILE A 203 3.01 2.91 6.64
CA ILE A 203 2.79 3.72 7.85
C ILE A 203 3.72 3.31 9.01
N GLY A 204 4.73 2.48 8.70
CA GLY A 204 5.80 2.08 9.62
C GLY A 204 5.60 0.71 10.28
N GLY A 205 6.33 0.39 11.35
CA GLY A 205 7.39 1.17 11.99
C GLY A 205 8.74 1.12 11.26
N SER A 206 9.81 1.42 11.98
CA SER A 206 11.19 1.54 11.46
C SER A 206 11.61 0.38 10.53
N ASP A 207 11.28 -0.87 10.90
CA ASP A 207 11.65 -2.05 10.10
C ASP A 207 10.91 -2.11 8.75
N ILE A 208 9.64 -1.69 8.70
CA ILE A 208 8.87 -1.67 7.45
C ILE A 208 9.28 -0.48 6.58
N TYR A 209 9.59 0.67 7.20
CA TYR A 209 10.20 1.78 6.48
C TYR A 209 11.52 1.37 5.85
N ARG A 210 12.39 0.67 6.59
CA ARG A 210 13.66 0.16 6.09
C ARG A 210 13.45 -0.79 4.91
N ALA A 211 12.55 -1.76 5.06
CA ALA A 211 12.20 -2.67 3.97
C ALA A 211 11.73 -1.91 2.72
N ALA A 212 10.90 -0.87 2.88
CA ALA A 212 10.44 -0.06 1.75
C ALA A 212 11.57 0.74 1.08
N LEU A 213 12.56 1.19 1.84
CA LEU A 213 13.71 1.93 1.31
C LEU A 213 14.72 1.04 0.59
N GLU A 214 14.88 -0.21 1.06
CA GLU A 214 15.79 -1.23 0.52
C GLU A 214 15.22 -1.99 -0.68
N ASP A 215 13.94 -2.38 -0.64
CA ASP A 215 13.29 -3.22 -1.66
C ASP A 215 13.09 -2.50 -3.02
N PHE A 216 13.19 -1.17 -3.04
CA PHE A 216 12.95 -0.30 -4.19
C PHE A 216 14.12 0.68 -4.42
N PRO A 217 15.30 0.20 -4.86
CA PRO A 217 16.40 1.06 -5.28
C PRO A 217 16.09 1.74 -6.61
N THR A 218 16.53 3.00 -6.76
CA THR A 218 16.48 3.77 -8.01
C THR A 218 17.77 3.55 -8.80
N SER A 219 17.65 3.67 -10.13
CA SER A 219 18.72 3.49 -11.11
C SER A 219 19.77 4.61 -11.03
N SER A 220 20.62 4.60 -10.02
CA SER A 220 21.98 5.14 -10.14
C SER A 220 22.80 4.78 -8.90
N SER A 221 23.46 3.63 -8.97
CA SER A 221 24.68 3.41 -8.20
C SER A 221 25.75 2.87 -9.13
N SER A 222 26.56 3.79 -9.66
CA SER A 222 27.91 3.46 -10.11
C SER A 222 28.71 2.98 -8.90
N SER A 223 28.89 1.66 -8.78
CA SER A 223 29.78 1.05 -7.79
C SER A 223 31.24 1.20 -8.24
N GLN A 224 32.04 1.91 -7.44
CA GLN A 224 33.48 1.64 -7.39
C GLN A 224 33.66 0.23 -6.82
N GLY A 225 34.13 -0.70 -7.65
CA GLY A 225 34.33 -2.10 -7.30
C GLY A 225 33.65 -2.99 -8.33
N GLY A 226 34.43 -3.44 -9.31
CA GLY A 226 33.96 -4.11 -10.52
C GLY A 226 33.11 -5.34 -10.28
N VAL A 227 31.80 -5.15 -10.33
CA VAL A 227 30.82 -6.09 -10.87
C VAL A 227 29.88 -5.24 -11.71
N GLN A 228 29.90 -5.44 -13.03
CA GLN A 228 28.89 -4.86 -13.92
C GLN A 228 27.55 -5.50 -13.55
N ILE A 229 26.76 -4.80 -12.74
CA ILE A 229 25.34 -5.09 -12.61
C ILE A 229 24.72 -4.52 -13.86
N ASP A 230 24.32 -5.41 -14.76
CA ASP A 230 23.56 -5.10 -15.96
C ASP A 230 22.34 -4.24 -15.55
N ASP A 231 22.03 -3.17 -16.29
CA ASP A 231 20.81 -2.37 -16.14
C ASP A 231 19.53 -3.24 -16.27
N SER A 232 19.65 -4.50 -16.71
CA SER A 232 18.63 -5.53 -16.60
C SER A 232 18.28 -5.97 -15.16
N ILE A 233 19.10 -5.61 -14.16
CA ILE A 233 18.83 -5.79 -12.72
C ILE A 233 18.28 -4.50 -12.07
N LEU A 234 17.75 -3.57 -12.88
CA LEU A 234 16.56 -2.82 -12.46
C LEU A 234 15.51 -3.88 -12.10
N GLY A 235 15.35 -4.20 -10.81
CA GLY A 235 14.31 -5.13 -10.37
C GLY A 235 13.04 -4.80 -11.13
N GLU A 236 12.48 -5.77 -11.85
CA GLU A 236 11.75 -5.64 -13.12
C GLU A 236 10.58 -4.61 -13.19
N ARG A 237 10.27 -3.86 -12.11
CA ARG A 237 9.14 -2.94 -11.96
C ARG A 237 9.39 -1.77 -11.00
N GLY A 238 10.50 -1.03 -11.12
CA GLY A 238 10.83 0.11 -10.23
C GLY A 238 9.65 1.06 -9.96
N ARG A 239 9.45 1.45 -8.69
CA ARG A 239 8.39 2.37 -8.23
C ARG A 239 9.01 3.68 -7.78
N ILE A 240 8.33 4.80 -8.03
CA ILE A 240 8.68 6.09 -7.40
C ILE A 240 8.42 5.97 -5.90
N LEU A 241 9.38 6.38 -5.07
CA LEU A 241 9.22 6.43 -3.61
C LEU A 241 9.03 7.87 -3.16
N ARG A 242 7.94 8.12 -2.44
CA ARG A 242 7.60 9.43 -1.86
C ARG A 242 7.46 9.31 -0.36
N ILE A 243 7.93 10.31 0.37
CA ILE A 243 7.75 10.41 1.83
C ILE A 243 6.92 11.65 2.12
N LEU A 244 5.82 11.46 2.85
CA LEU A 244 5.04 12.51 3.49
C LEU A 244 5.50 12.58 4.94
N GLN A 245 6.35 13.56 5.25
CA GLN A 245 6.96 13.71 6.57
C GLN A 245 6.24 14.83 7.33
N THR A 246 5.59 14.52 8.44
CA THR A 246 5.27 15.54 9.45
C THR A 246 6.50 15.73 10.34
N GLN A 247 7.13 16.90 10.29
CA GLN A 247 8.17 17.27 11.25
C GLN A 247 7.50 17.84 12.50
N VAL A 248 7.95 17.39 13.67
CA VAL A 248 7.38 17.76 14.98
C VAL A 248 8.49 18.34 15.85
N ARG A 249 8.29 19.54 16.39
CA ARG A 249 9.19 20.12 17.40
C ARG A 249 8.40 20.60 18.62
N ARG A 250 9.04 20.61 19.78
CA ARG A 250 8.46 21.19 20.99
C ARG A 250 8.58 22.70 20.94
N THR A 251 7.55 23.42 21.39
CA THR A 251 7.58 24.89 21.50
C THR A 251 8.56 25.39 22.56
N ASP A 252 8.86 24.55 23.56
CA ASP A 252 9.88 24.83 24.58
C ASP A 252 11.33 24.54 24.13
N GLY A 253 11.52 24.09 22.89
CA GLY A 253 12.83 23.80 22.31
C GLY A 253 13.53 22.55 22.87
N LYS A 254 12.89 21.78 23.75
CA LYS A 254 13.50 20.54 24.27
C LYS A 254 13.42 19.39 23.27
N ALA A 255 14.29 18.41 23.48
CA ALA A 255 14.23 17.13 22.78
C ALA A 255 13.03 16.30 23.24
N PHE A 256 12.51 15.44 22.36
CA PHE A 256 11.67 14.32 22.75
C PHE A 256 12.52 13.13 23.22
N ASP A 257 11.98 12.28 24.09
CA ASP A 257 12.58 10.97 24.34
C ASP A 257 12.23 10.05 23.17
N CYS A 258 13.23 9.47 22.51
CA CYS A 258 13.06 8.56 21.38
C CYS A 258 13.99 7.35 21.51
N ASP A 259 13.47 6.14 21.23
CA ASP A 259 14.25 4.89 21.13
C ASP A 259 14.20 4.28 19.73
N THR A 260 13.33 4.80 18.87
CA THR A 260 13.09 4.31 17.52
C THR A 260 13.18 5.48 16.54
N PHE A 261 13.95 5.31 15.47
CA PHE A 261 14.25 6.35 14.50
C PHE A 261 13.84 5.93 13.08
N PHE A 262 13.49 6.91 12.25
CA PHE A 262 13.29 6.70 10.83
C PHE A 262 14.64 6.35 10.17
N PRO A 263 14.71 5.34 9.30
CA PRO A 263 15.97 4.71 8.92
C PRO A 263 16.74 5.43 7.79
N VAL A 264 16.34 6.65 7.43
CA VAL A 264 17.08 7.48 6.46
C VAL A 264 17.11 8.93 6.94
N ASP A 265 18.25 9.58 6.75
CA ASP A 265 18.39 11.01 6.95
C ASP A 265 17.94 11.74 5.68
N LEU A 266 16.89 12.55 5.80
CA LEU A 266 16.34 13.35 4.70
C LEU A 266 16.98 14.73 4.62
N GLN A 267 17.58 15.21 5.71
CA GLN A 267 18.13 16.56 5.82
C GLN A 267 19.66 16.50 5.90
N GLY A 268 20.30 16.10 4.79
CA GLY A 268 21.61 16.66 4.42
C GLY A 268 22.75 16.59 5.44
N GLY A 269 23.00 15.47 6.12
CA GLY A 269 24.34 15.20 6.64
C GLY A 269 25.34 14.93 5.50
N SER A 270 26.62 15.29 5.64
CA SER A 270 27.70 15.13 4.64
C SER A 270 28.09 13.67 4.29
N GLY A 271 27.19 12.70 4.50
CA GLY A 271 27.36 11.30 4.17
C GLY A 271 26.74 10.91 2.82
N GLN A 272 27.28 9.87 2.19
CA GLN A 272 26.90 9.37 0.86
C GLN A 272 25.40 9.01 0.67
N MET A 273 24.59 8.97 1.73
CA MET A 273 23.14 8.68 1.65
C MET A 273 22.26 9.93 1.46
N ALA A 274 22.75 11.12 1.80
CA ALA A 274 21.99 12.37 1.70
C ALA A 274 21.79 12.88 0.27
N GLN A 275 22.41 12.24 -0.73
CA GLN A 275 22.33 12.66 -2.14
C GLN A 275 21.13 12.09 -2.91
N ARG A 276 20.18 11.43 -2.22
CA ARG A 276 19.10 10.66 -2.85
C ARG A 276 17.67 11.14 -2.60
N TRP A 277 17.48 12.29 -1.98
CA TRP A 277 16.14 12.81 -1.70
C TRP A 277 16.05 14.29 -2.05
N ARG A 278 14.98 14.65 -2.75
CA ARG A 278 14.61 16.02 -3.05
C ARG A 278 13.37 16.37 -2.23
N GLU A 279 13.49 17.41 -1.41
CA GLU A 279 12.33 18.09 -0.85
C GLU A 279 11.54 18.74 -1.99
N VAL A 280 10.23 18.46 -2.06
CA VAL A 280 9.35 19.08 -3.06
C VAL A 280 8.61 20.26 -2.47
N ASP A 281 8.14 21.16 -3.33
CA ASP A 281 7.36 22.31 -2.86
C ASP A 281 6.00 21.90 -2.27
N GLN A 282 5.40 22.82 -1.52
CA GLN A 282 4.12 22.59 -0.87
C GLN A 282 3.02 22.25 -1.88
N ALA A 283 2.95 22.96 -3.02
CA ALA A 283 1.92 22.73 -4.03
C ALA A 283 2.02 21.32 -4.62
N GLU A 284 3.23 20.80 -4.80
CA GLU A 284 3.48 19.43 -5.22
C GLU A 284 3.04 18.42 -4.16
N THR A 285 3.36 18.66 -2.89
CA THR A 285 2.92 17.82 -1.78
C THR A 285 1.39 17.80 -1.68
N GLU A 286 0.73 18.94 -1.81
CA GLU A 286 -0.73 19.07 -1.84
C GLU A 286 -1.36 18.32 -3.01
N ARG A 287 -0.74 18.35 -4.21
CA ARG A 287 -1.17 17.52 -5.35
C ARG A 287 -1.06 16.03 -5.04
N TRP A 288 0.00 15.59 -4.34
CA TRP A 288 0.14 14.18 -3.96
C TRP A 288 -0.97 13.71 -3.02
N VAL A 289 -1.35 14.53 -2.05
CA VAL A 289 -2.34 14.16 -1.02
C VAL A 289 -3.78 14.53 -1.40
N GLY A 290 -3.97 15.47 -2.34
CA GLY A 290 -5.25 15.97 -2.80
C GLY A 290 -5.95 16.93 -1.84
N GLU A 291 -5.26 17.43 -0.81
CA GLU A 291 -5.76 18.40 0.16
C GLU A 291 -4.67 19.41 0.56
N GLY A 292 -5.09 20.55 1.10
CA GLY A 292 -4.15 21.51 1.68
C GLY A 292 -3.45 20.96 2.93
N LEU A 293 -2.19 21.37 3.13
CA LEU A 293 -1.41 20.89 4.28
C LEU A 293 -1.86 21.55 5.59
N PRO A 294 -1.60 20.91 6.76
CA PRO A 294 -1.97 21.46 8.07
C PRO A 294 -1.48 22.89 8.30
N GLN A 295 -0.26 23.21 7.85
CA GLN A 295 0.36 24.51 8.06
C GLN A 295 -0.16 25.62 7.13
N LYS A 296 -0.92 25.30 6.08
CA LYS A 296 -1.39 26.26 5.07
C LYS A 296 -0.22 27.10 4.54
N ASP A 297 -0.31 28.43 4.56
CA ASP A 297 0.73 29.34 4.08
C ASP A 297 1.84 29.61 5.13
N ALA A 298 1.73 29.06 6.34
CA ALA A 298 2.74 29.21 7.39
C ALA A 298 3.84 28.15 7.25
N GLU A 299 5.06 28.46 7.71
CA GLU A 299 6.15 27.49 7.72
C GLU A 299 5.93 26.36 8.75
N TRP A 300 5.33 26.71 9.89
CA TRP A 300 5.00 25.84 11.01
C TRP A 300 3.60 26.20 11.53
N VAL A 301 2.89 25.22 12.11
CA VAL A 301 1.61 25.44 12.78
C VAL A 301 1.63 24.80 14.16
N GLU A 302 1.06 25.49 15.15
CA GLU A 302 0.90 24.95 16.50
C GLU A 302 -0.05 23.74 16.50
N ASP A 303 0.28 22.74 17.29
CA ASP A 303 -0.56 21.58 17.58
C ASP A 303 -0.32 21.11 19.02
N GLY A 304 -1.18 20.23 19.51
CA GLY A 304 -1.07 19.67 20.85
C GLY A 304 -1.17 20.73 21.96
N GLU A 305 -2.17 21.61 21.85
CA GLU A 305 -2.47 22.66 22.83
C GLU A 305 -1.30 23.65 23.03
N GLY A 306 -0.56 23.92 21.94
CA GLY A 306 0.58 24.87 21.94
C GLY A 306 1.87 24.28 22.50
N GLN A 307 1.91 22.97 22.78
CA GLN A 307 3.12 22.29 23.25
C GLN A 307 4.07 21.91 22.11
N CYS A 308 3.55 21.81 20.89
CA CYS A 308 4.29 21.40 19.71
C CYS A 308 3.98 22.31 18.52
N GLU A 309 4.91 22.35 17.59
CA GLU A 309 4.67 22.86 16.24
C GLU A 309 4.92 21.72 15.26
N ILE A 310 4.12 21.69 14.19
CA ILE A 310 4.25 20.73 13.11
C ILE A 310 4.39 21.43 11.77
N ARG A 311 5.05 20.77 10.83
CA ARG A 311 4.98 21.09 9.40
C ARG A 311 5.04 19.82 8.57
N VAL A 312 4.26 19.76 7.50
CA VAL A 312 4.28 18.62 6.57
C VAL A 312 5.16 18.94 5.38
N VAL A 313 6.09 18.05 5.06
CA VAL A 313 7.05 18.19 3.96
C VAL A 313 6.99 16.94 3.08
N GLY A 314 6.98 17.13 1.76
CA GLY A 314 7.08 16.06 0.78
C GLY A 314 8.53 15.81 0.37
N TRP A 315 8.92 14.55 0.25
CA TRP A 315 10.20 14.13 -0.30
C TRP A 315 10.00 13.14 -1.44
N GLU A 316 10.71 13.32 -2.54
CA GLU A 316 10.79 12.34 -3.62
C GLU A 316 12.22 11.82 -3.74
N LYS A 317 12.36 10.50 -3.86
CA LYS A 317 13.68 9.87 -4.02
C LYS A 317 14.28 10.26 -5.37
N THR A 318 15.46 10.86 -5.37
CA THR A 318 16.26 11.17 -6.57
C THR A 318 17.36 10.13 -6.72
N GLY A 319 17.50 9.53 -7.90
CA GLY A 319 18.70 8.81 -8.36
C GLY A 319 19.44 7.91 -7.36
#